data_AF-A0AAJ7PUV1-F1
#
_entry.id   AF-A0AAJ7PUV1-F1
#
_cell.length_a   1.000
_cell.length_b   1.000
_cell.length_c   1.000
_cell.angle_alpha   90.00
_cell.angle_beta   90.00
_cell.angle_gamma   90.00
#
_symmetry.space_group_name_H-M   'P 1'
#
loop_
_entity.id
_entity.type
_entity.pdbx_description
1 polymer ?
#
loop_
_entity_poly.entity_id
_entity_poly.type
_entity_poly.pdbx_seq_one_letter_code
_entity_poly.pdbx_strand_id
1 'polypeptide(L)'
;MPHRVEEKSSPSCFQPEESTVELYNSAGGEIPCPRYDCSNNTDVTWYKGNRAVSEMKRAPCEKDGLLHLCQVKAESDPGVYFCDRQIIEQGVMWTFRRAVKVEVIPYSEPSGPLRFMSPADNATEEVELGQTHNLTCKVFFPYEKRISAKVQWFMNYNGNKENMTLLPMEPPQYGFKIREEYGVTRRAIIKEVTQQHLKHTYTCIASNTVRNNSVTIKLKKKTTVKLPCLVGYPLVSFLLVSGLGIILHVKWMELQLIYRSHFQHGKHDEDNKEFDVFLSYVWSPPSAEGERGWTFSSGSGPNTDEEAGCPPSMDPLNSEEGKATQKPLQVLLPQVLEEQWGYRLCLLERDVLPGGAYTNDVVLTIQRSKMLICLLSADYLCNSDAVFVLESGVQALLQNSAIKLLLIWTSRDSASLIQQDPPLPTLVQRALKVLPSLNWTSGKPARATCNFWRSLRKAMPHHRVKLVSDMQDQSLNGYI
;
A
#
# COMPACT_ATOMS: atom_id res chain seq x y z
N MET A 1 -47.05 -85.19 3.62
CA MET A 1 -47.10 -85.08 5.08
C MET A 1 -46.54 -83.73 5.46
N PRO A 2 -47.27 -82.83 6.13
CA PRO A 2 -46.71 -81.56 6.61
C PRO A 2 -45.76 -81.85 7.76
N HIS A 3 -44.51 -81.38 7.66
CA HIS A 3 -43.57 -81.43 8.78
C HIS A 3 -44.05 -80.46 9.86
N ARG A 4 -44.49 -81.00 11.01
CA ARG A 4 -44.87 -80.21 12.18
C ARG A 4 -43.58 -79.75 12.88
N VAL A 5 -43.32 -78.45 12.84
CA VAL A 5 -42.19 -77.83 13.55
C VAL A 5 -42.67 -77.48 14.96
N GLU A 6 -42.09 -78.12 15.97
CA GLU A 6 -42.37 -77.81 17.38
C GLU A 6 -41.15 -77.18 18.05
N GLU A 7 -41.36 -76.02 18.68
CA GLU A 7 -40.33 -75.32 19.44
C GLU A 7 -40.29 -75.89 20.86
N LYS A 8 -39.48 -76.94 21.06
CA LYS A 8 -39.35 -77.63 22.36
C LYS A 8 -38.40 -76.85 23.28
N SER A 9 -38.89 -76.44 24.45
CA SER A 9 -38.15 -75.63 25.44
C SER A 9 -37.25 -76.42 26.40
N SER A 10 -37.11 -77.75 26.25
CA SER A 10 -35.98 -78.53 26.82
C SER A 10 -35.96 -79.96 26.26
N PRO A 11 -34.80 -80.44 25.82
CA PRO A 11 -34.20 -81.63 26.43
C PRO A 11 -32.72 -81.37 26.79
N SER A 12 -32.05 -82.37 27.38
CA SER A 12 -30.66 -82.34 27.91
C SER A 12 -29.55 -81.78 26.98
N CYS A 13 -29.86 -81.52 25.71
CA CYS A 13 -28.96 -80.94 24.69
C CYS A 13 -29.31 -79.51 24.29
N PHE A 14 -30.20 -78.84 25.01
CA PHE A 14 -30.57 -77.45 24.72
C PHE A 14 -29.46 -76.49 25.16
N GLN A 15 -29.01 -75.63 24.25
CA GLN A 15 -28.14 -74.50 24.56
C GLN A 15 -28.69 -73.29 23.80
N PRO A 16 -28.97 -72.18 24.48
CA PRO A 16 -29.54 -70.98 23.86
C PRO A 16 -28.49 -70.09 23.16
N GLU A 17 -27.20 -70.40 23.28
CA GLU A 17 -26.13 -69.55 22.73
C GLU A 17 -25.99 -69.74 21.21
N GLU A 18 -25.97 -68.62 20.49
CA GLU A 18 -25.61 -68.55 19.08
C GLU A 18 -24.18 -69.05 18.89
N SER A 19 -24.01 -70.12 18.09
CA SER A 19 -22.70 -70.64 17.76
C SER A 19 -22.09 -69.84 16.61
N THR A 20 -20.93 -69.23 16.85
CA THR A 20 -20.16 -68.50 15.84
C THR A 20 -18.78 -69.14 15.70
N VAL A 21 -18.36 -69.40 14.46
CA VAL A 21 -17.07 -69.99 14.11
C VAL A 21 -16.31 -69.02 13.21
N GLU A 22 -15.06 -68.74 13.57
CA GLU A 22 -14.16 -67.90 12.79
C GLU A 22 -13.20 -68.78 12.01
N LEU A 23 -13.14 -68.60 10.69
CA LEU A 23 -12.23 -69.32 9.81
C LEU A 23 -11.27 -68.36 9.11
N TYR A 24 -10.03 -68.78 8.87
CA TYR A 24 -9.03 -67.93 8.20
C TYR A 24 -9.13 -68.06 6.68
N ASN A 25 -9.12 -66.93 5.96
CA ASN A 25 -9.14 -66.90 4.50
C ASN A 25 -7.92 -67.67 3.93
N SER A 26 -8.11 -68.43 2.87
CA SER A 26 -7.08 -69.27 2.23
C SER A 26 -6.50 -70.40 3.09
N ALA A 27 -6.78 -70.43 4.40
CA ALA A 27 -6.50 -71.57 5.25
C ALA A 27 -7.70 -72.54 5.24
N GLY A 28 -7.45 -73.80 5.54
CA GLY A 28 -8.51 -74.75 5.84
C GLY A 28 -9.05 -74.56 7.26
N GLY A 29 -10.24 -75.08 7.53
CA GLY A 29 -10.79 -75.06 8.89
C GLY A 29 -12.06 -75.89 9.05
N GLU A 30 -12.43 -76.13 10.30
CA GLU A 30 -13.49 -77.05 10.68
C GLU A 30 -14.65 -76.32 11.34
N ILE A 31 -15.87 -76.70 10.96
CA ILE A 31 -17.10 -76.18 11.53
C ILE A 31 -17.74 -77.31 12.34
N PRO A 32 -17.64 -77.27 13.69
CA PRO A 32 -18.24 -78.29 14.54
C PRO A 32 -19.75 -78.08 14.63
N CYS A 33 -20.52 -79.17 14.62
CA CYS A 33 -21.95 -79.09 14.90
C CYS A 33 -22.17 -78.93 16.41
N PRO A 34 -22.92 -77.90 16.87
CA PRO A 34 -23.12 -77.65 18.28
C PRO A 34 -23.70 -78.87 19.00
N ARG A 35 -23.03 -79.31 20.07
CA ARG A 35 -23.46 -80.42 20.93
C ARG A 35 -23.61 -81.75 20.17
N TYR A 36 -22.71 -82.08 19.25
CA TYR A 36 -22.70 -83.37 18.54
C TYR A 36 -22.68 -84.60 19.46
N ASP A 37 -22.04 -84.56 20.62
CA ASP A 37 -21.89 -85.76 21.49
C ASP A 37 -23.12 -86.13 22.34
N CYS A 38 -24.24 -85.41 22.17
CA CYS A 38 -25.31 -85.44 23.18
C CYS A 38 -26.34 -86.57 23.00
N SER A 39 -26.19 -87.40 21.97
CA SER A 39 -26.99 -88.59 21.72
C SER A 39 -26.21 -89.53 20.80
N ASN A 40 -26.61 -90.80 20.72
CA ASN A 40 -26.12 -91.75 19.72
C ASN A 40 -26.58 -91.28 18.33
N ASN A 41 -25.81 -90.35 17.76
CA ASN A 41 -26.18 -89.62 16.56
C ASN A 41 -25.79 -90.40 15.32
N THR A 42 -26.66 -90.38 14.32
CA THR A 42 -26.32 -90.75 12.95
C THR A 42 -25.48 -89.67 12.29
N ASP A 43 -24.99 -89.97 11.08
CA ASP A 43 -24.28 -89.07 10.18
C ASP A 43 -24.93 -87.67 10.08
N VAL A 44 -24.09 -86.63 9.98
CA VAL A 44 -24.49 -85.22 10.02
C VAL A 44 -24.62 -84.68 8.61
N THR A 45 -25.79 -84.14 8.27
CA THR A 45 -25.98 -83.45 6.98
C THR A 45 -25.83 -81.95 7.15
N TRP A 46 -24.93 -81.36 6.36
CA TRP A 46 -24.67 -79.92 6.38
C TRP A 46 -25.37 -79.18 5.24
N TYR A 47 -25.90 -77.99 5.54
CA TYR A 47 -26.55 -77.08 4.60
C TYR A 47 -25.97 -75.67 4.70
N LYS A 48 -25.90 -74.98 3.56
CA LYS A 48 -25.68 -73.53 3.50
C LYS A 48 -26.88 -72.88 2.82
N GLY A 49 -27.67 -72.13 3.58
CA GLY A 49 -29.00 -71.71 3.11
C GLY A 49 -29.87 -72.94 2.82
N ASN A 50 -30.32 -73.08 1.57
CA ASN A 50 -31.20 -74.19 1.15
C ASN A 50 -30.47 -75.33 0.40
N ARG A 51 -29.15 -75.26 0.24
CA ARG A 51 -28.37 -76.26 -0.51
C ARG A 51 -27.57 -77.14 0.43
N ALA A 52 -27.57 -78.44 0.18
CA ALA A 52 -26.70 -79.37 0.90
C ALA A 52 -25.24 -79.07 0.51
N VAL A 53 -24.34 -79.08 1.49
CA VAL A 53 -22.92 -78.79 1.25
C VAL A 53 -22.26 -79.87 0.37
N SER A 54 -22.75 -81.12 0.44
CA SER A 54 -22.35 -82.22 -0.45
C SER A 54 -22.65 -81.97 -1.93
N GLU A 55 -23.62 -81.11 -2.25
CA GLU A 55 -23.98 -80.73 -3.63
C GLU A 55 -23.13 -79.56 -4.16
N MET A 56 -22.33 -78.90 -3.31
CA MET A 56 -21.39 -77.89 -3.77
C MET A 56 -20.22 -78.56 -4.49
N LYS A 57 -19.81 -78.02 -5.66
CA LYS A 57 -18.66 -78.48 -6.46
C LYS A 57 -17.29 -78.23 -5.80
N ARG A 58 -17.17 -78.39 -4.49
CA ARG A 58 -15.91 -78.38 -3.72
C ARG A 58 -15.85 -79.69 -2.96
N ALA A 59 -14.77 -80.46 -3.11
CA ALA A 59 -14.59 -81.69 -2.36
C ALA A 59 -14.54 -81.38 -0.85
N PRO A 60 -15.52 -81.82 -0.05
CA PRO A 60 -15.39 -81.83 1.40
C PRO A 60 -14.29 -82.84 1.75
N CYS A 61 -13.31 -82.45 2.54
CA CYS A 61 -12.33 -83.41 3.08
C CYS A 61 -13.02 -84.12 4.26
N GLU A 62 -13.69 -85.24 4.02
CA GLU A 62 -14.62 -85.90 4.95
C GLU A 62 -13.92 -86.42 6.23
N LYS A 63 -14.43 -86.00 7.40
CA LYS A 63 -14.13 -86.55 8.73
C LYS A 63 -15.39 -86.50 9.60
N ASP A 64 -15.59 -87.53 10.41
CA ASP A 64 -16.75 -87.79 11.25
C ASP A 64 -17.30 -86.54 11.98
N GLY A 65 -18.57 -86.17 11.71
CA GLY A 65 -19.33 -85.18 12.47
C GLY A 65 -18.90 -83.70 12.36
N LEU A 66 -17.81 -83.38 11.66
CA LEU A 66 -17.32 -82.02 11.44
C LEU A 66 -17.32 -81.65 9.96
N LEU A 67 -17.77 -80.44 9.63
CA LEU A 67 -17.64 -79.91 8.27
C LEU A 67 -16.24 -79.28 8.08
N HIS A 68 -15.36 -79.98 7.38
CA HIS A 68 -14.02 -79.48 7.06
C HIS A 68 -14.00 -78.77 5.69
N LEU A 69 -13.62 -77.49 5.67
CA LEU A 69 -13.38 -76.72 4.46
C LEU A 69 -11.87 -76.67 4.22
N CYS A 70 -11.39 -77.34 3.16
CA CYS A 70 -9.94 -77.46 2.92
C CYS A 70 -9.30 -76.12 2.50
N GLN A 71 -10.09 -75.20 1.92
CA GLN A 71 -9.70 -73.81 1.66
C GLN A 71 -10.92 -72.89 1.78
N VAL A 72 -10.83 -71.90 2.66
CA VAL A 72 -11.91 -70.93 2.92
C VAL A 72 -11.74 -69.70 2.02
N LYS A 73 -12.80 -69.27 1.35
CA LYS A 73 -12.83 -68.06 0.51
C LYS A 73 -13.68 -66.97 1.16
N ALA A 74 -13.06 -65.80 1.38
CA ALA A 74 -13.69 -64.64 2.00
C ALA A 74 -14.99 -64.14 1.34
N GLU A 75 -15.17 -64.35 0.04
CA GLU A 75 -16.37 -63.86 -0.67
C GLU A 75 -17.55 -64.84 -0.59
N SER A 76 -17.28 -66.15 -0.66
CA SER A 76 -18.32 -67.16 -0.84
C SER A 76 -18.68 -67.91 0.43
N ASP A 77 -17.76 -68.00 1.38
CA ASP A 77 -17.85 -68.90 2.53
C ASP A 77 -18.40 -68.26 3.82
N PRO A 78 -18.39 -66.93 4.04
CA PRO A 78 -19.16 -66.33 5.13
C PRO A 78 -20.65 -66.65 5.04
N GLY A 79 -21.32 -66.69 6.19
CA GLY A 79 -22.78 -66.89 6.29
C GLY A 79 -23.18 -67.93 7.31
N VAL A 80 -24.47 -68.30 7.30
CA VAL A 80 -25.02 -69.27 8.27
C VAL A 80 -25.06 -70.66 7.65
N TYR A 81 -24.47 -71.61 8.38
CA TYR A 81 -24.49 -73.04 8.07
C TYR A 81 -25.46 -73.74 9.02
N PHE A 82 -26.17 -74.74 8.51
CA PHE A 82 -27.07 -75.57 9.30
C PHE A 82 -26.54 -77.00 9.34
N CYS A 83 -26.45 -77.60 10.52
CA CYS A 83 -26.23 -79.03 10.68
C CYS A 83 -27.54 -79.72 11.11
N ASP A 84 -27.94 -80.73 10.34
CA ASP A 84 -29.07 -81.59 10.62
C ASP A 84 -28.57 -82.95 11.06
N ARG A 85 -29.12 -83.43 12.18
CA ARG A 85 -28.87 -84.77 12.71
C ARG A 85 -30.18 -85.44 13.05
N GLN A 86 -30.19 -86.76 12.98
CA GLN A 86 -31.34 -87.56 13.39
C GLN A 86 -31.14 -88.08 14.81
N ILE A 87 -32.13 -87.89 15.66
CA ILE A 87 -32.15 -88.36 17.05
C ILE A 87 -33.40 -89.21 17.23
N ILE A 88 -33.27 -90.36 17.87
CA ILE A 88 -34.41 -91.21 18.22
C ILE A 88 -34.75 -90.94 19.69
N GLU A 89 -35.89 -90.28 19.92
CA GLU A 89 -36.41 -90.01 21.26
C GLU A 89 -37.76 -90.74 21.38
N GLN A 90 -37.88 -91.65 22.37
CA GLN A 90 -39.10 -92.44 22.60
C GLN A 90 -39.61 -93.22 21.37
N GLY A 91 -38.70 -93.68 20.51
CA GLY A 91 -39.01 -94.46 19.31
C GLY A 91 -39.42 -93.62 18.09
N VAL A 92 -39.48 -92.28 18.21
CA VAL A 92 -39.73 -91.36 17.09
C VAL A 92 -38.41 -90.76 16.62
N MET A 93 -38.19 -90.76 15.30
CA MET A 93 -37.04 -90.14 14.67
C MET A 93 -37.29 -88.65 14.45
N TRP A 94 -36.51 -87.82 15.15
CA TRP A 94 -36.56 -86.36 15.08
C TRP A 94 -35.37 -85.82 14.30
N THR A 95 -35.60 -84.82 13.44
CA THR A 95 -34.53 -84.05 12.82
C THR A 95 -34.23 -82.83 13.67
N PHE A 96 -33.00 -82.75 14.16
CA PHE A 96 -32.55 -81.64 14.96
C PHE A 96 -31.62 -80.75 14.14
N ARG A 97 -32.04 -79.50 13.93
CA ARG A 97 -31.30 -78.50 13.16
C ARG A 97 -30.61 -77.49 14.08
N ARG A 98 -29.31 -77.26 13.87
CA ARG A 98 -28.54 -76.20 14.54
C ARG A 98 -27.91 -75.26 13.54
N ALA A 99 -27.92 -73.97 13.87
CA ALA A 99 -27.32 -72.92 13.06
C ALA A 99 -25.94 -72.55 13.62
N VAL A 100 -24.97 -72.38 12.73
CA VAL A 100 -23.61 -71.92 13.02
C VAL A 100 -23.30 -70.75 12.11
N LYS A 101 -23.01 -69.58 12.69
CA LYS A 101 -22.59 -68.40 11.95
C LYS A 101 -21.09 -68.49 11.65
N VAL A 102 -20.72 -68.47 10.38
CA VAL A 102 -19.31 -68.50 9.95
C VAL A 102 -18.87 -67.12 9.52
N GLU A 103 -17.81 -66.63 10.15
CA GLU A 103 -17.12 -65.39 9.81
C GLU A 103 -15.73 -65.71 9.27
N VAL A 104 -15.37 -65.12 8.13
CA VAL A 104 -14.05 -65.33 7.53
C VAL A 104 -13.14 -64.17 7.88
N ILE A 105 -12.07 -64.48 8.59
CA ILE A 105 -11.03 -63.52 8.96
C ILE A 105 -9.95 -63.55 7.88
N PRO A 106 -9.50 -62.40 7.37
CA PRO A 106 -8.38 -62.37 6.45
C PRO A 106 -7.12 -62.94 7.11
N TYR A 107 -6.53 -63.95 6.47
CA TYR A 107 -5.26 -64.52 6.89
C TYR A 107 -4.12 -63.65 6.38
N SER A 108 -3.38 -63.01 7.28
CA SER A 108 -2.10 -62.39 6.95
C SER A 108 -0.99 -63.20 7.63
N GLU A 109 -0.33 -64.06 6.87
CA GLU A 109 0.97 -64.59 7.27
C GLU A 109 1.96 -63.42 7.36
N PRO A 110 2.64 -63.17 8.49
CA PRO A 110 3.45 -61.98 8.69
C PRO A 110 4.80 -62.07 7.92
N SER A 111 4.73 -61.97 6.59
CA SER A 111 5.90 -61.85 5.71
C SER A 111 6.39 -60.40 5.69
N GLY A 112 7.45 -60.12 6.45
CA GLY A 112 8.12 -58.81 6.44
C GLY A 112 7.92 -57.95 7.71
N PRO A 113 8.78 -56.94 7.94
CA PRO A 113 8.79 -56.08 9.14
C PRO A 113 7.50 -55.25 9.32
N LEU A 114 7.20 -54.84 10.56
CA LEU A 114 6.07 -53.93 10.84
C LEU A 114 6.18 -52.64 10.03
N ARG A 115 5.05 -52.14 9.52
CA ARG A 115 5.03 -50.95 8.65
C ARG A 115 4.93 -49.66 9.47
N PHE A 116 6.05 -48.95 9.59
CA PHE A 116 6.10 -47.61 10.19
C PHE A 116 5.68 -46.56 9.16
N MET A 117 4.64 -45.77 9.48
CA MET A 117 4.27 -44.61 8.67
C MET A 117 5.13 -43.39 9.00
N SER A 118 5.40 -43.21 10.28
CA SER A 118 6.14 -42.09 10.83
C SER A 118 6.66 -42.47 12.21
N PRO A 119 7.89 -42.10 12.58
CA PRO A 119 8.90 -41.49 11.71
C PRO A 119 9.54 -42.52 10.77
N ALA A 120 10.33 -42.05 9.79
CA ALA A 120 11.21 -42.93 9.01
C ALA A 120 12.49 -43.27 9.80
N ASP A 121 13.10 -44.42 9.52
CA ASP A 121 14.33 -44.82 10.22
C ASP A 121 15.51 -43.92 9.87
N ASN A 122 16.24 -43.53 10.91
CA ASN A 122 17.30 -42.52 10.87
C ASN A 122 16.85 -41.13 10.40
N ALA A 123 15.55 -40.81 10.49
CA ALA A 123 15.06 -39.47 10.20
C ALA A 123 15.57 -38.44 11.21
N THR A 124 15.66 -37.18 10.77
CA THR A 124 16.02 -36.04 11.60
C THR A 124 14.85 -35.08 11.70
N GLU A 125 14.42 -34.76 12.92
CA GLU A 125 13.30 -33.85 13.19
C GLU A 125 13.81 -32.50 13.72
N GLU A 126 13.28 -31.41 13.19
CA GLU A 126 13.71 -30.06 13.55
C GLU A 126 12.95 -29.56 14.78
N VAL A 127 13.69 -29.08 15.78
CA VAL A 127 13.14 -28.67 17.08
C VAL A 127 13.62 -27.27 17.51
N GLU A 128 12.73 -26.54 18.19
CA GLU A 128 13.03 -25.26 18.81
C GLU A 128 13.45 -25.47 20.27
N LEU A 129 14.54 -24.83 20.71
CA LEU A 129 15.02 -24.92 22.09
C LEU A 129 14.06 -24.22 23.05
N GLY A 130 13.86 -24.79 24.25
CA GLY A 130 13.00 -24.24 25.30
C GLY A 130 11.50 -24.47 25.09
N GLN A 131 11.07 -25.02 23.95
CA GLN A 131 9.66 -25.35 23.70
C GLN A 131 9.37 -26.82 24.00
N THR A 132 8.09 -27.12 24.23
CA THR A 132 7.58 -28.49 24.29
C THR A 132 7.52 -29.10 22.89
N HIS A 133 8.03 -30.32 22.74
CA HIS A 133 8.02 -31.03 21.45
C HIS A 133 7.49 -32.46 21.62
N ASN A 134 6.65 -32.89 20.67
CA ASN A 134 5.92 -34.15 20.72
C ASN A 134 6.40 -35.11 19.62
N LEU A 135 7.08 -36.18 20.02
CA LEU A 135 7.53 -37.23 19.10
C LEU A 135 6.36 -38.14 18.75
N THR A 136 6.04 -38.29 17.46
CA THR A 136 4.90 -39.09 17.01
C THR A 136 5.35 -40.37 16.31
N CYS A 137 4.95 -41.52 16.85
CA CYS A 137 5.17 -42.82 16.23
C CYS A 137 3.85 -43.44 15.79
N LYS A 138 3.71 -43.74 14.50
CA LYS A 138 2.53 -44.33 13.88
C LYS A 138 2.91 -45.60 13.14
N VAL A 139 2.37 -46.72 13.61
CA VAL A 139 2.73 -48.06 13.14
C VAL A 139 1.46 -48.85 12.82
N PHE A 140 1.46 -49.60 11.73
CA PHE A 140 0.39 -50.54 11.42
C PHE A 140 0.74 -51.95 11.88
N PHE A 141 -0.23 -52.58 12.54
CA PHE A 141 -0.18 -53.96 12.95
C PHE A 141 -1.19 -54.76 12.13
N PRO A 142 -0.87 -56.03 11.78
CA PRO A 142 -1.86 -56.94 11.23
C PRO A 142 -2.99 -57.16 12.24
N TYR A 143 -4.20 -57.42 11.76
CA TYR A 143 -5.35 -57.66 12.60
C TYR A 143 -5.11 -58.82 13.57
N GLU A 144 -5.47 -58.62 14.84
CA GLU A 144 -5.36 -59.62 15.90
C GLU A 144 -6.62 -59.54 16.79
N LYS A 145 -7.18 -60.69 17.15
CA LYS A 145 -8.43 -60.78 17.93
C LYS A 145 -8.33 -60.11 19.30
N ARG A 146 -7.17 -60.21 19.94
CA ARG A 146 -6.82 -59.45 21.15
C ARG A 146 -5.66 -58.55 20.80
N ILE A 147 -5.88 -57.23 20.89
CA ILE A 147 -4.87 -56.24 20.59
C ILE A 147 -3.74 -56.35 21.63
N SER A 148 -2.65 -57.02 21.28
CA SER A 148 -1.41 -57.08 22.08
C SER A 148 -0.33 -56.08 21.64
N ALA A 149 -0.64 -55.24 20.64
CA ALA A 149 0.29 -54.23 20.15
C ALA A 149 0.70 -53.23 21.24
N LYS A 150 2.01 -53.09 21.42
CA LYS A 150 2.63 -52.14 22.34
C LYS A 150 3.57 -51.22 21.58
N VAL A 151 3.34 -49.91 21.70
CA VAL A 151 4.21 -48.89 21.08
C VAL A 151 4.76 -47.99 22.18
N GLN A 152 6.08 -47.90 22.26
CA GLN A 152 6.79 -47.19 23.32
C GLN A 152 7.93 -46.33 22.76
N TRP A 153 8.16 -45.18 23.39
CA TRP A 153 9.25 -44.28 23.05
C TRP A 153 10.34 -44.32 24.10
N PHE A 154 11.57 -44.39 23.63
CA PHE A 154 12.77 -44.40 24.44
C PHE A 154 13.73 -43.31 24.00
N MET A 155 14.42 -42.72 24.97
CA MET A 155 15.58 -41.87 24.76
C MET A 155 16.85 -42.70 24.97
N ASN A 156 17.77 -42.64 24.01
CA ASN A 156 19.05 -43.31 24.03
C ASN A 156 20.18 -42.29 24.23
N TYR A 157 20.92 -42.43 25.31
CA TYR A 157 22.05 -41.54 25.59
C TYR A 157 23.20 -41.82 24.63
N ASN A 158 23.62 -40.78 23.91
CA ASN A 158 24.75 -40.81 22.98
C ASN A 158 24.64 -41.91 21.90
N GLY A 159 23.42 -42.35 21.57
CA GLY A 159 23.17 -43.43 20.62
C GLY A 159 23.34 -44.85 21.16
N ASN A 160 23.65 -45.03 22.46
CA ASN A 160 23.70 -46.35 23.08
C ASN A 160 22.28 -46.88 23.36
N LYS A 161 21.93 -48.03 22.78
CA LYS A 161 20.62 -48.70 22.94
C LYS A 161 20.54 -49.60 24.18
N GLU A 162 21.59 -49.72 24.99
CA GLU A 162 21.56 -50.54 26.22
C GLU A 162 20.88 -49.80 27.38
N ASN A 163 21.14 -48.49 27.51
CA ASN A 163 20.58 -47.65 28.57
C ASN A 163 19.46 -46.76 28.03
N MET A 164 18.34 -47.39 27.69
CA MET A 164 17.14 -46.71 27.19
C MET A 164 16.28 -46.16 28.33
N THR A 165 15.94 -44.87 28.27
CA THR A 165 15.01 -44.25 29.23
C THR A 165 13.63 -44.09 28.62
N LEU A 166 12.59 -44.57 29.32
CA LEU A 166 11.21 -44.47 28.85
C LEU A 166 10.72 -43.02 28.91
N LEU A 167 10.18 -42.52 27.80
CA LEU A 167 9.63 -41.18 27.74
C LEU A 167 8.17 -41.13 28.24
N PRO A 168 7.73 -40.01 28.85
CA PRO A 168 6.33 -39.82 29.16
C PRO A 168 5.52 -39.74 27.87
N MET A 169 4.41 -40.46 27.82
CA MET A 169 3.59 -40.62 26.62
C MET A 169 2.11 -40.40 26.93
N GLU A 170 1.40 -39.89 25.93
CA GLU A 170 -0.06 -39.84 25.94
C GLU A 170 -0.66 -41.25 25.76
N PRO A 171 -1.94 -41.45 26.12
CA PRO A 171 -2.68 -42.66 25.79
C PRO A 171 -2.58 -43.03 24.30
N PRO A 172 -2.56 -44.32 23.96
CA PRO A 172 -2.39 -44.74 22.57
C PRO A 172 -3.67 -44.41 21.79
N GLN A 173 -3.51 -43.90 20.58
CA GLN A 173 -4.63 -43.64 19.67
C GLN A 173 -4.72 -44.76 18.63
N TYR A 174 -5.86 -45.43 18.60
CA TYR A 174 -6.15 -46.51 17.65
C TYR A 174 -6.89 -45.95 16.43
N GLY A 175 -6.34 -46.17 15.25
CA GLY A 175 -6.96 -45.85 13.98
C GLY A 175 -7.29 -47.13 13.24
N PHE A 176 -8.57 -47.48 13.13
CA PHE A 176 -9.00 -48.66 12.39
C PHE A 176 -9.04 -48.35 10.91
N LYS A 177 -8.40 -49.21 10.10
CA LYS A 177 -8.73 -49.31 8.67
C LYS A 177 -9.56 -50.56 8.47
N ILE A 178 -10.58 -50.46 7.63
CA ILE A 178 -11.54 -51.53 7.33
C ILE A 178 -10.85 -52.73 6.61
N ARG A 179 -9.58 -52.56 6.20
CA ARG A 179 -8.73 -53.60 5.60
C ARG A 179 -7.69 -54.07 6.60
N GLU A 180 -7.89 -55.28 7.16
CA GLU A 180 -6.89 -56.26 7.68
C GLU A 180 -5.76 -55.78 8.64
N GLU A 181 -5.69 -54.49 8.94
CA GLU A 181 -4.63 -53.84 9.70
C GLU A 181 -5.25 -52.74 10.58
N TYR A 182 -4.69 -52.55 11.77
CA TYR A 182 -5.02 -51.41 12.62
C TYR A 182 -3.77 -50.56 12.87
N GLY A 183 -3.96 -49.25 12.85
CA GLY A 183 -2.91 -48.28 13.14
C GLY A 183 -2.87 -47.93 14.62
N VAL A 184 -1.68 -47.97 15.22
CA VAL A 184 -1.45 -47.46 16.57
C VAL A 184 -0.58 -46.21 16.46
N THR A 185 -1.06 -45.11 17.04
CA THR A 185 -0.32 -43.85 17.12
C THR A 185 0.01 -43.56 18.59
N ARG A 186 1.30 -43.36 18.89
CA ARG A 186 1.81 -43.06 20.22
C ARG A 186 2.63 -41.77 20.19
N ARG A 187 2.26 -40.81 21.02
CA ARG A 187 2.96 -39.52 21.16
C ARG A 187 3.73 -39.46 22.47
N ALA A 188 5.02 -39.17 22.40
CA ALA A 188 5.87 -38.92 23.55
C ALA A 188 6.14 -37.42 23.70
N ILE A 189 6.15 -36.94 24.94
CA ILE A 189 6.23 -35.50 25.25
C ILE A 189 7.62 -35.19 25.80
N ILE A 190 8.33 -34.27 25.16
CA ILE A 190 9.52 -33.62 25.71
C ILE A 190 9.07 -32.24 26.17
N LYS A 191 8.88 -32.07 27.48
CA LYS A 191 8.33 -30.83 28.08
C LYS A 191 9.14 -29.58 27.70
N GLU A 192 10.46 -29.70 27.75
CA GLU A 192 11.37 -28.62 27.40
C GLU A 192 12.56 -29.18 26.63
N VAL A 193 12.74 -28.73 25.39
CA VAL A 193 13.86 -29.17 24.55
C VAL A 193 15.13 -28.41 24.94
N THR A 194 16.10 -29.14 25.50
CA THR A 194 17.41 -28.61 25.88
C THR A 194 18.48 -28.94 24.82
N GLN A 195 19.65 -28.31 24.92
CA GLN A 195 20.76 -28.62 24.02
C GLN A 195 21.32 -30.04 24.22
N GLN A 196 21.10 -30.64 25.39
CA GLN A 196 21.48 -32.02 25.68
C GLN A 196 20.58 -33.01 24.92
N HIS A 197 19.28 -32.72 24.78
CA HIS A 197 18.34 -33.53 24.00
C HIS A 197 18.75 -33.69 22.53
N LEU A 198 19.42 -32.70 21.94
CA LEU A 198 19.94 -32.78 20.56
C LEU A 198 21.10 -33.79 20.39
N LYS A 199 21.80 -34.16 21.46
CA LYS A 199 22.91 -35.13 21.43
C LYS A 199 22.43 -36.58 21.56
N HIS A 200 21.15 -36.78 21.84
CA HIS A 200 20.56 -38.10 22.08
C HIS A 200 19.81 -38.57 20.84
N THR A 201 19.59 -39.89 20.77
CA THR A 201 18.71 -40.47 19.75
C THR A 201 17.45 -40.97 20.41
N TYR A 202 16.36 -41.01 19.64
CA TYR A 202 15.04 -41.37 20.14
C TYR A 202 14.54 -42.56 19.37
N THR A 203 14.22 -43.64 20.06
CA THR A 203 13.77 -44.89 19.42
C THR A 203 12.32 -45.15 19.75
N CYS A 204 11.50 -45.29 18.71
CA CYS A 204 10.17 -45.87 18.85
C CYS A 204 10.29 -47.39 18.68
N ILE A 205 9.85 -48.14 19.69
CA ILE A 205 9.77 -49.59 19.64
C ILE A 205 8.29 -49.97 19.53
N ALA A 206 7.96 -50.73 18.49
CA ALA A 206 6.66 -51.32 18.27
C ALA A 206 6.79 -52.84 18.39
N SER A 207 6.06 -53.44 19.31
CA SER A 207 6.07 -54.89 19.52
C SER A 207 4.66 -55.47 19.57
N ASN A 208 4.57 -56.73 19.14
CA ASN A 208 3.43 -57.62 19.36
C ASN A 208 3.92 -58.93 20.00
N THR A 209 3.03 -59.85 20.35
CA THR A 209 3.30 -61.22 20.85
C THR A 209 4.39 -61.95 20.07
N VAL A 210 4.49 -61.69 18.76
CA VAL A 210 5.38 -62.41 17.84
C VAL A 210 6.68 -61.66 17.55
N ARG A 211 6.71 -60.32 17.60
CA ARG A 211 7.84 -59.55 17.05
C ARG A 211 8.04 -58.19 17.71
N ASN A 212 9.28 -57.70 17.70
CA ASN A 212 9.63 -56.31 17.93
C ASN A 212 10.29 -55.68 16.68
N ASN A 213 9.89 -54.46 16.34
CA ASN A 213 10.59 -53.62 15.38
C ASN A 213 10.85 -52.26 16.02
N SER A 214 11.92 -51.60 15.61
CA SER A 214 12.27 -50.29 16.15
C SER A 214 12.76 -49.34 15.06
N VAL A 215 12.47 -48.07 15.26
CA VAL A 215 12.85 -46.97 14.37
C VAL A 215 13.50 -45.89 15.22
N THR A 216 14.63 -45.35 14.77
CA THR A 216 15.42 -44.37 15.52
C THR A 216 15.48 -43.04 14.79
N ILE A 217 15.31 -41.93 15.52
CA ILE A 217 15.40 -40.57 14.99
C ILE A 217 16.40 -39.72 15.78
N LYS A 218 16.81 -38.61 15.17
CA LYS A 218 17.65 -37.58 15.76
C LYS A 218 16.92 -36.25 15.77
N LEU A 219 17.21 -35.42 16.76
CA LEU A 219 16.70 -34.06 16.82
C LEU A 219 17.78 -33.10 16.32
N LYS A 220 17.39 -32.13 15.50
CA LYS A 220 18.26 -31.05 15.03
C LYS A 220 17.65 -29.71 15.40
N LYS A 221 18.48 -28.76 15.82
CA LYS A 221 18.00 -27.41 16.11
C LYS A 221 17.45 -26.79 14.82
N LYS A 222 16.21 -26.30 14.87
CA LYS A 222 15.60 -25.52 13.81
C LYS A 222 16.38 -24.21 13.64
N THR A 223 17.11 -24.07 12.55
CA THR A 223 17.79 -22.82 12.18
C THR A 223 16.77 -21.89 11.55
N THR A 224 16.14 -21.05 12.37
CA THR A 224 15.45 -19.87 11.86
C THR A 224 16.52 -18.96 11.26
N VAL A 225 16.64 -18.96 9.94
CA VAL A 225 17.37 -17.89 9.25
C VAL A 225 16.56 -16.63 9.52
N LYS A 226 16.96 -15.89 10.57
CA LYS A 226 16.54 -14.50 10.69
C LYS A 226 17.18 -13.82 9.49
N LEU A 227 16.42 -13.69 8.40
CA LEU A 227 16.74 -12.74 7.36
C LEU A 227 16.93 -11.41 8.11
N PRO A 228 18.16 -10.89 8.24
CA PRO A 228 18.36 -9.64 8.95
C PRO A 228 17.47 -8.63 8.24
N CYS A 229 16.71 -7.84 8.99
CA CYS A 229 15.86 -6.80 8.44
C CYS A 229 16.68 -5.87 7.54
N LEU A 230 16.75 -6.19 6.25
CA LEU A 230 17.30 -5.38 5.16
C LEU A 230 16.52 -4.07 4.98
N VAL A 231 15.48 -3.86 5.78
CA VAL A 231 14.65 -2.65 5.83
C VAL A 231 15.21 -1.61 6.81
N GLY A 232 15.99 -1.99 7.82
CA GLY A 232 16.52 -1.05 8.82
C GLY A 232 17.67 -0.18 8.30
N TYR A 233 18.62 -0.80 7.58
CA TYR A 233 19.77 -0.12 7.00
C TYR A 233 19.43 0.98 5.96
N PRO A 234 18.48 0.77 5.02
CA PRO A 234 18.11 1.83 4.09
C PRO A 234 17.34 2.96 4.77
N LEU A 235 16.54 2.69 5.80
CA LEU A 235 15.80 3.75 6.53
C LEU A 235 16.73 4.66 7.32
N VAL A 236 17.70 4.10 8.05
CA VAL A 236 18.68 4.91 8.81
C VAL A 236 19.57 5.71 7.85
N SER A 237 20.01 5.09 6.74
CA SER A 237 20.79 5.79 5.71
C SER A 237 20.01 6.93 5.07
N PHE A 238 18.73 6.71 4.73
CA PHE A 238 17.86 7.74 4.16
C PHE A 238 17.65 8.91 5.11
N LEU A 239 17.42 8.65 6.41
CA LEU A 239 17.25 9.70 7.42
C LEU A 239 18.53 10.53 7.60
N LEU A 240 19.71 9.91 7.56
CA LEU A 240 20.98 10.61 7.63
C LEU A 240 21.21 11.49 6.40
N VAL A 241 20.95 10.96 5.19
CA VAL A 241 21.09 11.73 3.94
C VAL A 241 20.09 12.88 3.87
N SER A 242 18.83 12.66 4.25
CA SER A 242 17.83 13.73 4.30
C SER A 242 18.19 14.79 5.33
N GLY A 243 18.69 14.39 6.50
CA GLY A 243 19.15 15.31 7.54
C GLY A 243 20.32 16.17 7.07
N LEU A 244 21.31 15.56 6.41
CA LEU A 244 22.44 16.29 5.83
C LEU A 244 21.98 17.28 4.75
N GLY A 245 21.06 16.85 3.88
CA GLY A 245 20.49 17.69 2.83
C GLY A 245 19.76 18.93 3.38
N ILE A 246 18.94 18.76 4.43
CA ILE A 246 18.25 19.88 5.09
C ILE A 246 19.26 20.86 5.70
N ILE A 247 20.29 20.37 6.39
CA ILE A 247 21.33 21.23 6.99
C ILE A 247 22.05 22.03 5.91
N LEU A 248 22.47 21.39 4.82
CA LEU A 248 23.11 22.06 3.69
C LEU A 248 22.19 23.10 3.04
N HIS A 249 20.90 22.79 2.88
CA HIS A 249 19.93 23.72 2.31
C HIS A 249 19.67 24.94 3.21
N VAL A 250 19.59 24.76 4.52
CA VAL A 250 19.46 25.87 5.48
C VAL A 250 20.71 26.75 5.44
N LYS A 251 21.90 26.15 5.44
CA LYS A 251 23.16 26.89 5.36
C LYS A 251 23.34 27.64 4.05
N TRP A 252 22.87 27.06 2.94
CA TRP A 252 22.82 27.74 1.63
C TRP A 252 21.91 28.97 1.66
N MET A 253 20.73 28.87 2.28
CA MET A 253 19.82 30.01 2.46
C MET A 253 20.42 31.11 3.35
N GLU A 254 21.10 30.75 4.45
CA GLU A 254 21.83 31.72 5.29
C GLU A 254 22.96 32.40 4.50
N LEU A 255 23.75 31.65 3.72
CA LEU A 255 24.79 32.19 2.83
C LEU A 255 24.20 33.15 1.79
N GLN A 256 23.05 32.82 1.19
CA GLN A 256 22.39 33.72 0.25
C GLN A 256 21.84 34.98 0.91
N LEU A 257 21.32 34.89 2.14
CA LEU A 257 20.87 36.05 2.91
C LEU A 257 22.04 36.94 3.31
N ILE A 258 23.16 36.37 3.76
CA ILE A 258 24.39 37.13 4.05
C ILE A 258 24.94 37.75 2.77
N TYR A 259 24.97 37.01 1.66
CA TYR A 259 25.42 37.53 0.38
C TYR A 259 24.55 38.70 -0.11
N ARG A 260 23.22 38.59 -0.02
CA ARG A 260 22.29 39.70 -0.33
C ARG A 260 22.47 40.87 0.64
N SER A 261 22.60 40.61 1.93
CA SER A 261 22.75 41.63 2.96
C SER A 261 24.07 42.38 2.89
N HIS A 262 25.17 41.70 2.56
CA HIS A 262 26.53 42.25 2.66
C HIS A 262 27.08 42.73 1.31
N PHE A 263 26.56 42.21 0.19
CA PHE A 263 27.09 42.47 -1.15
C PHE A 263 26.16 43.30 -2.06
N GLN A 264 24.92 43.61 -1.64
CA GLN A 264 24.06 44.55 -2.38
C GLN A 264 24.26 46.04 -2.00
N HIS A 265 25.17 46.35 -1.07
CA HIS A 265 25.38 47.73 -0.60
C HIS A 265 26.47 48.52 -1.35
N GLY A 266 26.77 48.19 -2.60
CA GLY A 266 27.72 49.00 -3.35
C GLY A 266 28.04 48.48 -4.74
N LYS A 267 27.18 48.81 -5.71
CA LYS A 267 27.52 48.99 -7.13
C LYS A 267 26.33 49.67 -7.83
N HIS A 268 26.32 51.00 -7.80
CA HIS A 268 25.47 51.78 -8.71
C HIS A 268 26.19 51.87 -10.04
N ASP A 269 25.88 50.94 -10.94
CA ASP A 269 26.15 51.10 -12.37
C ASP A 269 24.88 51.66 -13.00
N GLU A 270 24.97 52.87 -13.55
CA GLU A 270 23.88 53.63 -14.17
C GLU A 270 23.22 52.87 -15.35
N ASP A 271 23.91 51.85 -15.89
CA ASP A 271 23.52 51.09 -17.08
C ASP A 271 22.72 49.80 -16.77
N ASN A 272 22.48 49.46 -15.49
CA ASN A 272 21.82 48.20 -15.09
C ASN A 272 20.44 48.38 -14.41
N LYS A 273 19.81 49.55 -14.55
CA LYS A 273 18.44 49.79 -14.07
C LYS A 273 17.40 49.12 -14.99
N GLU A 274 16.52 48.34 -14.38
CA GLU A 274 15.50 47.52 -15.06
C GLU A 274 14.43 48.38 -15.75
N PHE A 275 14.07 49.51 -15.13
CA PHE A 275 13.06 50.44 -15.63
C PHE A 275 13.64 51.84 -15.83
N ASP A 276 13.21 52.51 -16.89
CA ASP A 276 13.63 53.88 -17.17
C ASP A 276 12.71 54.89 -16.45
N VAL A 277 11.42 54.55 -16.26
CA VAL A 277 10.46 55.36 -15.50
C VAL A 277 9.57 54.47 -14.65
N PHE A 278 9.39 54.84 -13.37
CA PHE A 278 8.31 54.34 -12.52
C PHE A 278 7.20 55.40 -12.46
N LEU A 279 5.99 55.04 -12.87
CA LEU A 279 4.86 55.96 -12.89
C LEU A 279 3.89 55.61 -11.75
N SER A 280 3.66 56.58 -10.87
CA SER A 280 2.64 56.49 -9.83
C SER A 280 1.48 57.42 -10.16
N TYR A 281 0.29 56.86 -10.26
CA TYR A 281 -0.97 57.59 -10.45
C TYR A 281 -2.09 56.92 -9.66
N VAL A 282 -3.15 57.69 -9.40
CA VAL A 282 -4.42 57.18 -8.89
C VAL A 282 -5.47 57.42 -9.96
N TRP A 283 -6.31 56.42 -10.22
CA TRP A 283 -7.41 56.54 -11.17
C TRP A 283 -8.56 57.33 -10.57
N SER A 284 -8.92 58.44 -11.21
CA SER A 284 -10.09 59.25 -10.86
C SER A 284 -11.10 59.17 -12.01
N PRO A 285 -12.34 58.71 -11.79
CA PRO A 285 -13.38 58.82 -12.82
C PRO A 285 -13.71 60.30 -13.08
N PRO A 286 -13.98 60.71 -14.34
CA PRO A 286 -14.32 62.11 -14.63
C PRO A 286 -15.62 62.49 -13.89
N SER A 287 -15.54 63.51 -13.05
CA SER A 287 -16.68 64.04 -12.29
C SER A 287 -17.71 64.63 -13.25
N ALA A 288 -18.93 64.10 -13.21
CA ALA A 288 -20.08 64.60 -13.95
C ALA A 288 -20.64 65.84 -13.26
N GLU A 289 -20.25 67.03 -13.68
CA GLU A 289 -20.94 68.26 -13.30
C GLU A 289 -21.17 69.17 -14.52
N GLY A 290 -22.45 69.47 -14.79
CA GLY A 290 -22.86 70.65 -15.55
C GLY A 290 -23.62 70.41 -16.86
N GLU A 291 -24.88 69.96 -16.79
CA GLU A 291 -25.85 70.28 -17.84
C GLU A 291 -26.11 71.79 -17.88
N ARG A 292 -25.83 72.46 -19.00
CA ARG A 292 -26.62 73.61 -19.47
C ARG A 292 -26.42 73.90 -20.96
N GLY A 293 -27.50 73.78 -21.73
CA GLY A 293 -27.81 74.65 -22.87
C GLY A 293 -27.09 74.41 -24.19
N TRP A 294 -27.81 73.87 -25.17
CA TRP A 294 -27.46 73.87 -26.60
C TRP A 294 -27.27 75.30 -27.15
N THR A 295 -26.48 75.46 -28.23
CA THR A 295 -26.95 75.93 -29.55
C THR A 295 -25.85 75.87 -30.62
N PHE A 296 -26.23 75.35 -31.79
CA PHE A 296 -25.51 75.32 -33.06
C PHE A 296 -25.32 76.71 -33.68
N SER A 297 -24.24 76.90 -34.46
CA SER A 297 -24.11 77.71 -35.70
C SER A 297 -22.64 77.65 -36.14
N SER A 298 -22.25 76.97 -37.22
CA SER A 298 -22.34 77.33 -38.65
C SER A 298 -21.59 78.63 -39.04
N GLY A 299 -20.69 78.52 -40.03
CA GLY A 299 -19.98 79.62 -40.69
C GLY A 299 -18.47 79.32 -40.79
N SER A 300 -17.96 78.72 -41.87
CA SER A 300 -17.67 79.28 -43.20
C SER A 300 -16.23 79.80 -43.35
N GLY A 301 -15.49 79.23 -44.31
CA GLY A 301 -14.55 79.96 -45.16
C GLY A 301 -13.12 80.17 -44.67
N PRO A 302 -12.16 80.46 -45.59
CA PRO A 302 -10.94 79.66 -45.73
C PRO A 302 -9.63 80.47 -45.76
N ASN A 303 -8.51 79.75 -46.00
CA ASN A 303 -7.18 80.22 -46.45
C ASN A 303 -6.27 80.83 -45.36
N THR A 304 -4.94 80.70 -45.34
CA THR A 304 -3.91 80.04 -46.16
C THR A 304 -2.57 80.09 -45.37
N ASP A 305 -1.59 79.35 -45.87
CA ASP A 305 -0.12 79.54 -45.76
C ASP A 305 0.69 78.96 -44.58
N GLU A 306 1.32 77.83 -44.91
CA GLU A 306 2.76 77.50 -44.86
C GLU A 306 3.63 77.63 -43.58
N GLU A 307 4.28 76.48 -43.30
CA GLU A 307 5.61 76.24 -42.68
C GLU A 307 5.90 76.72 -41.23
N ALA A 308 6.59 75.97 -40.35
CA ALA A 308 7.27 74.69 -40.41
C ALA A 308 7.43 74.12 -38.98
N GLY A 309 7.52 72.79 -38.87
CA GLY A 309 8.32 72.15 -37.81
C GLY A 309 7.64 71.77 -36.49
N CYS A 310 6.46 71.14 -36.54
CA CYS A 310 6.18 70.04 -35.62
C CYS A 310 6.44 68.73 -36.38
N PRO A 311 7.01 67.67 -35.78
CA PRO A 311 6.96 66.35 -36.38
C PRO A 311 5.49 65.95 -36.64
N PRO A 312 5.19 65.19 -37.71
CA PRO A 312 3.83 64.89 -38.11
C PRO A 312 3.10 63.99 -37.10
N SER A 313 1.79 64.23 -36.99
CA SER A 313 0.70 63.37 -36.46
C SER A 313 0.91 62.71 -35.09
N MET A 314 0.57 63.38 -33.99
CA MET A 314 -0.78 63.29 -33.39
C MET A 314 -1.93 63.13 -34.41
N ASP A 315 -2.16 61.92 -34.88
CA ASP A 315 -3.49 61.47 -35.27
C ASP A 315 -3.96 60.50 -34.17
N PRO A 316 -4.91 60.89 -33.29
CA PRO A 316 -5.58 59.89 -32.47
C PRO A 316 -6.40 59.02 -33.42
N LEU A 317 -6.13 57.71 -33.42
CA LEU A 317 -6.86 56.71 -34.21
C LEU A 317 -8.35 57.08 -34.37
N ASN A 318 -8.75 57.35 -35.62
CA ASN A 318 -10.13 57.40 -36.04
C ASN A 318 -10.78 56.04 -35.82
N SER A 319 -11.74 56.00 -34.92
CA SER A 319 -12.99 55.27 -35.13
C SER A 319 -14.12 56.16 -34.62
N GLU A 320 -14.74 56.82 -35.59
CA GLU A 320 -16.17 57.17 -35.73
C GLU A 320 -16.97 57.49 -34.45
N GLU A 321 -17.36 58.77 -34.38
CA GLU A 321 -18.62 59.33 -33.87
C GLU A 321 -19.10 59.00 -32.45
N GLY A 322 -18.95 59.98 -31.56
CA GLY A 322 -19.82 60.17 -30.40
C GLY A 322 -19.14 60.78 -29.17
N LYS A 323 -19.01 62.12 -29.16
CA LYS A 323 -18.56 62.95 -28.00
C LYS A 323 -17.06 62.79 -27.67
N ALA A 324 -16.24 63.76 -28.10
CA ALA A 324 -14.82 63.86 -27.77
C ALA A 324 -14.62 63.96 -26.25
N THR A 325 -14.57 62.81 -25.59
CA THR A 325 -14.22 62.69 -24.19
C THR A 325 -12.69 62.71 -24.16
N GLN A 326 -12.11 63.85 -23.78
CA GLN A 326 -10.65 63.96 -23.63
C GLN A 326 -10.15 62.77 -22.80
N LYS A 327 -9.29 61.93 -23.37
CA LYS A 327 -8.68 60.83 -22.64
C LYS A 327 -7.87 61.41 -21.47
N PRO A 328 -8.04 60.90 -20.23
CA PRO A 328 -7.33 61.42 -19.06
C PRO A 328 -5.82 61.17 -19.19
N LEU A 329 -5.01 62.04 -18.59
CA LEU A 329 -3.54 61.99 -18.70
C LEU A 329 -2.97 60.64 -18.20
N GLN A 330 -3.63 60.01 -17.24
CA GLN A 330 -3.27 58.68 -16.71
C GLN A 330 -3.24 57.60 -17.78
N VAL A 331 -4.05 57.72 -18.85
CA VAL A 331 -4.07 56.78 -19.98
C VAL A 331 -3.12 57.21 -21.09
N LEU A 332 -3.08 58.52 -21.36
CA LEU A 332 -2.27 59.06 -22.45
C LEU A 332 -0.76 58.98 -22.16
N LEU A 333 -0.37 59.16 -20.90
CA LEU A 333 1.04 59.24 -20.52
C LEU A 333 1.76 57.89 -20.66
N PRO A 334 1.26 56.75 -20.14
CA PRO A 334 1.89 55.45 -20.39
C PRO A 334 2.02 55.12 -21.88
N GLN A 335 0.94 55.36 -22.65
CA GLN A 335 0.92 55.07 -24.10
C GLN A 335 2.01 55.85 -24.86
N VAL A 336 2.15 57.16 -24.60
CA VAL A 336 3.18 57.97 -25.26
C VAL A 336 4.60 57.57 -24.82
N LEU A 337 4.78 57.25 -23.54
CA LEU A 337 6.11 56.89 -23.01
C LEU A 337 6.59 55.52 -23.50
N GLU A 338 5.72 54.51 -23.51
CA GLU A 338 6.05 53.15 -23.95
C GLU A 338 6.06 53.03 -25.47
N GLU A 339 4.98 53.40 -26.16
CA GLU A 339 4.80 53.12 -27.58
C GLU A 339 5.53 54.12 -28.49
N GLN A 340 5.50 55.41 -28.14
CA GLN A 340 6.08 56.45 -29.00
C GLN A 340 7.54 56.78 -28.66
N TRP A 341 7.89 56.75 -27.36
CA TRP A 341 9.23 57.14 -26.90
C TRP A 341 10.10 55.95 -26.47
N GLY A 342 9.53 54.73 -26.46
CA GLY A 342 10.26 53.47 -26.25
C GLY A 342 10.81 53.28 -24.83
N TYR A 343 10.33 54.03 -23.84
CA TYR A 343 10.81 53.91 -22.46
C TYR A 343 10.24 52.65 -21.79
N ARG A 344 11.08 51.96 -20.99
CA ARG A 344 10.62 50.85 -20.14
C ARG A 344 9.94 51.42 -18.91
N LEU A 345 8.61 51.40 -18.90
CA LEU A 345 7.78 51.90 -17.82
C LEU A 345 7.51 50.78 -16.81
N CYS A 346 7.55 51.10 -15.53
CA CYS A 346 6.98 50.27 -14.47
C CYS A 346 5.66 50.90 -14.00
N LEU A 347 4.60 50.09 -14.04
CA LEU A 347 3.30 50.41 -13.47
C LEU A 347 3.03 49.47 -12.30
N LEU A 348 2.68 50.04 -11.15
CA LEU A 348 2.40 49.29 -9.92
C LEU A 348 1.27 48.26 -10.12
N GLU A 349 0.28 48.58 -10.95
CA GLU A 349 -0.89 47.73 -11.22
C GLU A 349 -0.59 46.55 -12.16
N ARG A 350 0.47 46.63 -12.99
CA ARG A 350 0.78 45.64 -14.03
C ARG A 350 2.04 44.83 -13.72
N ASP A 351 3.08 45.48 -13.19
CA ASP A 351 4.44 44.95 -13.19
C ASP A 351 4.90 44.46 -11.80
N VAL A 352 4.07 44.62 -10.76
CA VAL A 352 4.32 44.10 -9.41
C VAL A 352 3.43 42.87 -9.16
N LEU A 353 4.05 41.71 -8.99
CA LEU A 353 3.34 40.43 -8.78
C LEU A 353 2.68 40.38 -7.40
N PRO A 354 1.40 39.97 -7.29
CA PRO A 354 0.73 39.83 -6.01
C PRO A 354 1.34 38.66 -5.21
N GLY A 355 1.90 38.95 -4.04
CA GLY A 355 2.47 37.93 -3.14
C GLY A 355 3.59 38.43 -2.21
N GLY A 356 4.18 39.59 -2.50
CA GLY A 356 5.17 40.25 -1.65
C GLY A 356 4.56 41.23 -0.64
N ALA A 357 5.40 41.77 0.26
CA ALA A 357 5.00 42.88 1.11
C ALA A 357 5.05 44.18 0.29
N TYR A 358 3.88 44.75 0.02
CA TYR A 358 3.67 45.96 -0.81
C TYR A 358 4.74 47.05 -0.59
N THR A 359 5.08 47.35 0.67
CA THR A 359 6.06 48.39 1.03
C THR A 359 7.47 48.09 0.52
N ASN A 360 7.90 46.83 0.54
CA ASN A 360 9.24 46.43 0.08
C ASN A 360 9.32 46.45 -1.45
N ASP A 361 8.25 46.02 -2.12
CA ASP A 361 8.19 45.97 -3.58
C ASP A 361 8.20 47.37 -4.19
N VAL A 362 7.55 48.35 -3.55
CA VAL A 362 7.62 49.77 -3.92
C VAL A 362 9.05 50.30 -3.81
N VAL A 363 9.74 50.08 -2.67
CA VAL A 363 11.10 50.57 -2.45
C VAL A 363 12.09 49.93 -3.44
N LEU A 364 11.96 48.63 -3.70
CA LEU A 364 12.80 47.92 -4.68
C LEU A 364 12.56 48.43 -6.10
N THR A 365 11.29 48.66 -6.48
CA THR A 365 10.93 49.20 -7.79
C THR A 365 11.48 50.61 -8.00
N ILE A 366 11.44 51.47 -6.98
CA ILE A 366 12.07 52.80 -6.99
C ILE A 366 13.58 52.67 -7.23
N GLN A 367 14.26 51.77 -6.52
CA GLN A 367 15.71 51.56 -6.70
C GLN A 367 16.07 51.05 -8.10
N ARG A 368 15.22 50.21 -8.68
CA ARG A 368 15.37 49.66 -10.04
C ARG A 368 15.04 50.67 -11.16
N SER A 369 14.50 51.84 -10.81
CA SER A 369 14.03 52.84 -11.77
C SER A 369 14.97 54.05 -11.87
N LYS A 370 15.17 54.57 -13.09
CA LYS A 370 15.98 55.80 -13.31
C LYS A 370 15.25 57.07 -12.89
N MET A 371 13.93 57.10 -13.06
CA MET A 371 13.09 58.25 -12.72
C MET A 371 11.76 57.79 -12.12
N LEU A 372 11.25 58.52 -11.12
CA LEU A 372 9.90 58.40 -10.59
C LEU A 372 9.07 59.60 -11.05
N ILE A 373 7.94 59.34 -11.69
CA ILE A 373 6.93 60.35 -12.04
C ILE A 373 5.70 60.14 -11.17
N CYS A 374 5.26 61.17 -10.45
CA CYS A 374 4.03 61.14 -9.66
C CYS A 374 2.98 62.06 -10.30
N LEU A 375 1.83 61.51 -10.70
CA LEU A 375 0.68 62.26 -11.19
C LEU A 375 -0.17 62.76 -10.02
N LEU A 376 0.03 64.01 -9.64
CA LEU A 376 -0.65 64.63 -8.50
C LEU A 376 -2.06 65.08 -8.90
N SER A 377 -3.04 64.55 -8.16
CA SER A 377 -4.45 64.93 -8.14
C SER A 377 -4.90 65.00 -6.68
N ALA A 378 -6.12 65.49 -6.42
CA ALA A 378 -6.70 65.47 -5.07
C ALA A 378 -6.75 64.03 -4.52
N ASP A 379 -7.17 63.08 -5.35
CA ASP A 379 -7.28 61.67 -5.00
C ASP A 379 -5.92 61.00 -4.75
N TYR A 380 -4.87 61.46 -5.44
CA TYR A 380 -3.51 60.98 -5.20
C TYR A 380 -3.03 61.33 -3.79
N LEU A 381 -3.31 62.55 -3.32
CA LEU A 381 -2.89 63.00 -1.98
C LEU A 381 -3.75 62.41 -0.85
N CYS A 382 -4.98 61.99 -1.16
CA CYS A 382 -5.85 61.28 -0.22
C CYS A 382 -5.51 59.78 -0.09
N ASN A 383 -4.85 59.18 -1.08
CA ASN A 383 -4.54 57.77 -1.08
C ASN A 383 -3.24 57.47 -0.31
N SER A 384 -3.34 56.74 0.81
CA SER A 384 -2.19 56.38 1.66
C SER A 384 -1.10 55.65 0.91
N ASP A 385 -1.45 54.80 -0.05
CA ASP A 385 -0.52 53.96 -0.80
C ASP A 385 0.26 54.78 -1.83
N ALA A 386 -0.42 55.75 -2.47
CA ALA A 386 0.20 56.68 -3.41
C ALA A 386 1.09 57.72 -2.71
N VAL A 387 0.66 58.19 -1.54
CA VAL A 387 1.47 59.04 -0.65
C VAL A 387 2.71 58.29 -0.17
N PHE A 388 2.58 57.01 0.18
CA PHE A 388 3.71 56.16 0.57
C PHE A 388 4.74 56.00 -0.56
N VAL A 389 4.30 55.81 -1.82
CA VAL A 389 5.20 55.76 -2.98
C VAL A 389 5.96 57.08 -3.14
N LEU A 390 5.27 58.21 -3.00
CA LEU A 390 5.88 59.53 -3.09
C LEU A 390 6.88 59.76 -1.94
N GLU A 391 6.51 59.44 -0.70
CA GLU A 391 7.39 59.56 0.47
C GLU A 391 8.65 58.70 0.32
N SER A 392 8.49 57.44 -0.09
CA SER A 392 9.59 56.51 -0.37
C SER A 392 10.49 57.05 -1.49
N GLY A 393 9.92 57.65 -2.53
CA GLY A 393 10.64 58.28 -3.63
C GLY A 393 11.47 59.49 -3.20
N VAL A 394 10.91 60.36 -2.35
CA VAL A 394 11.63 61.52 -1.79
C VAL A 394 12.75 61.05 -0.88
N GLN A 395 12.50 60.05 -0.03
CA GLN A 395 13.52 59.47 0.82
C GLN A 395 14.66 58.86 0.00
N ALA A 396 14.35 58.14 -1.07
CA ALA A 396 15.35 57.60 -2.00
C ALA A 396 16.15 58.70 -2.71
N LEU A 397 15.51 59.81 -3.09
CA LEU A 397 16.18 60.97 -3.69
C LEU A 397 17.17 61.59 -2.70
N LEU A 398 16.78 61.78 -1.44
CA LEU A 398 17.63 62.33 -0.38
C LEU A 398 18.80 61.42 -0.02
N GLN A 399 18.61 60.10 -0.09
CA GLN A 399 19.63 59.12 0.29
C GLN A 399 20.65 58.85 -0.81
N ASN A 400 20.24 58.77 -2.09
CA ASN A 400 21.06 58.13 -3.13
C ASN A 400 21.29 58.95 -4.40
N SER A 401 20.64 60.10 -4.63
CA SER A 401 20.76 60.97 -5.83
C SER A 401 20.58 60.33 -7.23
N ALA A 402 20.56 59.00 -7.33
CA ALA A 402 20.57 58.22 -8.58
C ALA A 402 19.18 58.10 -9.22
N ILE A 403 18.12 58.48 -8.51
CA ILE A 403 16.76 58.55 -9.05
C ILE A 403 16.36 60.01 -9.23
N LYS A 404 15.81 60.35 -10.40
CA LYS A 404 15.18 61.65 -10.62
C LYS A 404 13.71 61.58 -10.23
N LEU A 405 13.18 62.63 -9.61
CA LEU A 405 11.78 62.70 -9.19
C LEU A 405 11.09 63.87 -9.91
N LEU A 406 9.98 63.60 -10.59
CA LEU A 406 9.19 64.60 -11.33
C LEU A 406 7.73 64.56 -10.90
N LEU A 407 7.19 65.73 -10.55
CA LEU A 407 5.79 65.89 -10.18
C LEU A 407 4.98 66.43 -11.36
N ILE A 408 3.80 65.88 -11.61
CA ILE A 408 2.90 66.38 -12.66
C ILE A 408 1.52 66.64 -12.07
N TRP A 409 1.09 67.91 -12.04
CA TRP A 409 -0.22 68.31 -11.54
C TRP A 409 -1.28 68.20 -12.63
N THR A 410 -2.41 67.55 -12.32
CA THR A 410 -3.46 67.22 -13.30
C THR A 410 -4.72 68.09 -13.21
N SER A 411 -4.89 68.90 -12.15
CA SER A 411 -6.06 69.76 -11.94
C SER A 411 -5.68 71.19 -11.50
N ARG A 412 -6.61 72.14 -11.69
CA ARG A 412 -6.43 73.60 -11.56
C ARG A 412 -6.43 74.12 -10.11
N ASP A 413 -6.79 73.31 -9.12
CA ASP A 413 -6.90 73.80 -7.75
C ASP A 413 -5.62 73.56 -6.94
N SER A 414 -4.54 74.19 -7.40
CA SER A 414 -3.23 74.14 -6.76
C SER A 414 -3.19 74.81 -5.37
N ALA A 415 -4.25 75.52 -4.98
CA ALA A 415 -4.28 76.35 -3.77
C ALA A 415 -5.13 75.80 -2.61
N SER A 416 -6.13 74.95 -2.87
CA SER A 416 -7.00 74.37 -1.81
C SER A 416 -6.57 72.99 -1.31
N LEU A 417 -5.64 72.32 -2.03
CA LEU A 417 -5.18 70.96 -1.71
C LEU A 417 -4.30 70.82 -0.48
N ILE A 418 -3.83 71.91 0.12
CA ILE A 418 -2.94 71.89 1.30
C ILE A 418 -3.74 71.84 2.61
N GLN A 419 -5.06 72.03 2.55
CA GLN A 419 -5.94 71.99 3.73
C GLN A 419 -6.66 70.63 3.79
N GLN A 420 -5.91 69.56 4.07
CA GLN A 420 -6.45 68.21 4.20
C GLN A 420 -6.20 67.64 5.61
N ASP A 421 -7.26 67.10 6.21
CA ASP A 421 -7.25 66.20 7.36
C ASP A 421 -7.39 64.75 6.85
N PRO A 422 -6.47 63.81 7.15
CA PRO A 422 -5.26 63.95 7.95
C PRO A 422 -4.12 64.67 7.19
N PRO A 423 -3.23 65.39 7.92
CA PRO A 423 -2.15 66.15 7.29
C PRO A 423 -1.13 65.23 6.62
N LEU A 424 -0.74 65.56 5.38
CA LEU A 424 0.30 64.84 4.66
C LEU A 424 1.61 64.77 5.47
N PRO A 425 2.43 63.72 5.31
CA PRO A 425 3.72 63.61 5.96
C PRO A 425 4.58 64.86 5.73
N THR A 426 5.23 65.36 6.79
CA THR A 426 6.01 66.62 6.75
C THR A 426 7.10 66.63 5.69
N LEU A 427 7.63 65.45 5.36
CA LEU A 427 8.63 65.24 4.31
C LEU A 427 8.04 65.47 2.92
N VAL A 428 6.83 64.96 2.66
CA VAL A 428 6.10 65.17 1.41
C VAL A 428 5.71 66.65 1.25
N GLN A 429 5.22 67.30 2.32
CA GLN A 429 4.87 68.72 2.27
C GLN A 429 6.03 69.63 1.88
N ARG A 430 7.24 69.33 2.36
CA ARG A 430 8.46 70.05 1.98
C ARG A 430 8.86 69.73 0.55
N ALA A 431 8.79 68.45 0.17
CA ALA A 431 9.17 68.00 -1.16
C ALA A 431 8.31 68.63 -2.27
N LEU A 432 6.99 68.73 -2.07
CA LEU A 432 6.07 69.37 -3.02
C LEU A 432 6.43 70.84 -3.32
N LYS A 433 7.12 71.54 -2.41
CA LYS A 433 7.56 72.93 -2.60
C LYS A 433 8.87 73.06 -3.38
N VAL A 434 9.70 72.01 -3.40
CA VAL A 434 11.09 72.06 -3.88
C VAL A 434 11.30 71.24 -5.15
N LEU A 435 10.53 70.19 -5.36
CA LEU A 435 10.68 69.28 -6.49
C LEU A 435 10.22 69.90 -7.82
N PRO A 436 10.82 69.48 -8.95
CA PRO A 436 10.41 69.95 -10.26
C PRO A 436 8.98 69.50 -10.54
N SER A 437 8.12 70.44 -10.94
CA SER A 437 6.72 70.17 -11.24
C SER A 437 6.32 70.68 -12.63
N LEU A 438 5.46 69.91 -13.30
CA LEU A 438 4.83 70.26 -14.57
C LEU A 438 3.32 70.31 -14.38
N ASN A 439 2.66 71.29 -15.01
CA ASN A 439 1.21 71.43 -14.92
C ASN A 439 0.56 70.96 -16.22
N TRP A 440 -0.30 69.96 -16.13
CA TRP A 440 -1.17 69.52 -17.22
C TRP A 440 -2.47 70.31 -17.18
N THR A 441 -2.87 70.88 -18.33
CA THR A 441 -4.15 71.58 -18.45
C THR A 441 -4.98 70.95 -19.56
N SER A 442 -6.06 70.27 -19.17
CA SER A 442 -7.04 69.76 -20.13
C SER A 442 -7.92 70.93 -20.60
N GLY A 443 -7.94 71.21 -21.91
CA GLY A 443 -8.91 72.16 -22.51
C GLY A 443 -8.40 73.55 -22.97
N LYS A 444 -7.12 73.74 -23.33
CA LYS A 444 -6.60 74.98 -23.98
C LYS A 444 -5.71 74.62 -25.19
N PRO A 445 -5.43 75.53 -26.17
CA PRO A 445 -5.19 75.16 -27.58
C PRO A 445 -4.01 74.21 -27.76
N ALA A 446 -3.97 73.47 -28.88
CA ALA A 446 -2.96 72.45 -29.22
C ALA A 446 -1.50 72.84 -28.86
N ARG A 447 -1.17 74.13 -28.90
CA ARG A 447 0.13 74.70 -28.51
C ARG A 447 0.52 74.46 -27.04
N ALA A 448 -0.42 74.50 -26.10
CA ALA A 448 -0.15 74.27 -24.67
C ALA A 448 0.20 72.80 -24.38
N THR A 449 -0.50 71.87 -25.04
CA THR A 449 -0.22 70.44 -25.00
C THR A 449 1.15 70.12 -25.60
N CYS A 450 1.50 70.72 -26.74
CA CYS A 450 2.83 70.56 -27.33
C CYS A 450 3.96 71.08 -26.43
N ASN A 451 3.73 72.20 -25.72
CA ASN A 451 4.70 72.75 -24.78
C ASN A 451 4.89 71.82 -23.57
N PHE A 452 3.82 71.22 -23.04
CA PHE A 452 3.91 70.22 -21.98
C PHE A 452 4.77 69.03 -22.41
N TRP A 453 4.50 68.41 -23.56
CA TRP A 453 5.27 67.26 -24.06
C TRP A 453 6.74 67.61 -24.32
N ARG A 454 7.01 68.83 -24.82
CA ARG A 454 8.39 69.31 -25.02
C ARG A 454 9.12 69.48 -23.68
N SER A 455 8.45 70.03 -22.67
CA SER A 455 9.02 70.17 -21.32
C SER A 455 9.22 68.81 -20.64
N LEU A 456 8.26 67.88 -20.79
CA LEU A 456 8.38 66.52 -20.29
C LEU A 456 9.55 65.80 -20.94
N ARG A 457 9.71 65.88 -22.27
CA ARG A 457 10.83 65.25 -22.99
C ARG A 457 12.20 65.77 -22.52
N LYS A 458 12.30 67.05 -22.13
CA LYS A 458 13.53 67.61 -21.55
C LYS A 458 13.82 67.09 -20.14
N ALA A 459 12.78 66.73 -19.38
CA ALA A 459 12.90 66.21 -18.02
C ALA A 459 13.18 64.70 -17.97
N MET A 460 12.91 63.95 -19.05
CA MET A 460 13.11 62.50 -19.14
C MET A 460 14.59 62.09 -19.06
N PRO A 461 14.90 60.87 -18.56
CA PRO A 461 16.25 60.33 -18.58
C PRO A 461 16.74 60.03 -20.00
N HIS A 462 18.06 60.10 -20.21
CA HIS A 462 18.67 59.80 -21.51
C HIS A 462 18.37 58.35 -21.94
N HIS A 463 17.73 58.19 -23.11
CA HIS A 463 17.39 56.88 -23.67
C HIS A 463 18.49 56.44 -24.65
N ARG A 464 19.05 55.23 -24.46
CA ARG A 464 19.91 54.54 -25.44
C ARG A 464 19.24 53.23 -25.82
N VAL A 465 18.82 53.10 -27.08
CA VAL A 465 18.28 51.84 -27.63
C VAL A 465 19.42 50.83 -27.81
N LYS A 466 19.35 49.64 -27.18
CA LYS A 466 20.26 48.50 -27.40
C LYS A 466 19.49 47.37 -28.12
N LEU A 467 19.96 46.97 -29.31
CA LEU A 467 19.52 45.78 -30.07
C LEU A 467 20.27 44.53 -29.54
N VAL A 468 19.59 43.39 -29.32
CA VAL A 468 20.19 42.14 -28.82
C VAL A 468 19.97 41.00 -29.82
N SER A 469 21.01 40.23 -30.12
CA SER A 469 20.95 38.93 -30.80
C SER A 469 21.93 37.90 -30.22
N ASP A 470 21.41 36.68 -30.05
CA ASP A 470 22.00 35.33 -30.01
C ASP A 470 22.92 34.83 -28.88
N MET A 471 22.56 33.65 -28.36
CA MET A 471 23.45 32.47 -28.24
C MET A 471 22.67 31.19 -27.88
N GLN A 472 22.76 30.16 -28.73
CA GLN A 472 22.39 28.78 -28.41
C GLN A 472 23.34 27.82 -29.16
N ASP A 473 24.24 27.15 -28.43
CA ASP A 473 24.89 25.91 -28.90
C ASP A 473 25.47 25.10 -27.73
N GLN A 474 25.59 23.79 -27.96
CA GLN A 474 26.25 22.72 -27.20
C GLN A 474 25.39 21.78 -26.34
N SER A 475 24.83 20.76 -27.00
CA SER A 475 24.74 19.41 -26.45
C SER A 475 24.88 18.36 -27.56
N LEU A 476 25.99 17.63 -27.60
CA LEU A 476 26.12 16.18 -27.85
C LEU A 476 27.58 15.81 -28.16
N ASN A 477 28.25 15.13 -27.22
CA ASN A 477 29.23 14.07 -27.50
C ASN A 477 29.74 13.48 -26.18
N GLY A 478 29.47 12.19 -25.93
CA GLY A 478 30.11 11.46 -24.83
C GLY A 478 29.39 10.19 -24.39
N TYR A 479 29.45 9.12 -25.19
CA TYR A 479 29.37 7.73 -24.71
C TYR A 479 30.20 6.83 -25.64
N ILE A 480 31.41 6.48 -25.21
CA ILE A 480 32.03 5.16 -25.37
C ILE A 480 32.57 4.79 -23.98
#